data_AF-A0A849HM77-F1
#
_entry.id   AF-A0A849HM77-F1
#
_cell.length_a   1.000
_cell.length_b   1.000
_cell.length_c   1.000
_cell.angle_alpha   90.00
_cell.angle_beta   90.00
_cell.angle_gamma   90.00
#
_symmetry.space_group_name_H-M   'P 1'
#
loop_
_entity.id
_entity.type
_entity.pdbx_description
1 polymer ?
#
loop_
_entity_poly.entity_id
_entity_poly.type
_entity_poly.pdbx_seq_one_letter_code
_entity_poly.pdbx_strand_id
1 'polypeptide(L)'
;MSRKRSGSNGLEAWPGYVDALSTLLMVTIFVLLVFVLAEAFLSSALSGSDNTIAQLRDQIAQLTQSLSMETSKDTTLTQELSALNAQLAGAQAANAGLNQQVSADAATISSLQSQGKDLQAQLSDAQAQAAASAGRISALQAQMDAQAQAQANAGPGLQDQLAAQTKISHDALAQVALLNQQIAAMRAQLAALAQALDAAQAADAKDNVQITDLGKRLNEALARKVEELQQYQSVFFRTLSESLKGEKNIKVVGDRFVFESDVLFPVDEATITPAGAAEIAQVAAAIKEIAVKIPPDVNWVLSVDGYADAQPITGGPFKSNFDLSSARALAVLDLLIADGVPQNRLVTSGMGANNPIAPGNTPADYAQNRRIEFRLTTP
;
A
#
# COMPACT_ATOMS: atom_id res chain seq x y z
N MET A 1 -52.03 -2.71 125.62
CA MET A 1 -51.11 -2.18 124.58
C MET A 1 -51.80 -2.36 123.23
N SER A 2 -52.30 -1.29 122.62
CA SER A 2 -51.68 -0.55 121.48
C SER A 2 -51.85 -1.30 120.15
N ARG A 3 -52.38 -0.77 119.04
CA ARG A 3 -52.97 0.54 118.65
C ARG A 3 -53.64 0.33 117.27
N LYS A 4 -54.72 1.08 117.01
CA LYS A 4 -55.10 1.83 115.77
C LYS A 4 -54.33 1.48 114.46
N ARG A 5 -54.95 1.46 113.27
CA ARG A 5 -55.83 2.52 112.73
C ARG A 5 -56.48 2.09 111.40
N SER A 6 -57.70 2.57 111.21
CA SER A 6 -58.49 2.64 109.99
C SER A 6 -57.81 3.47 108.88
N GLY A 7 -58.11 3.13 107.62
CA GLY A 7 -57.84 3.92 106.42
C GLY A 7 -58.51 3.30 105.20
N SER A 8 -59.73 3.74 104.89
CA SER A 8 -60.43 3.52 103.63
C SER A 8 -59.58 3.95 102.43
N ASN A 9 -59.58 3.19 101.34
CA ASN A 9 -59.32 3.71 100.00
C ASN A 9 -59.99 2.85 98.93
N GLY A 10 -60.51 3.54 97.91
CA GLY A 10 -61.43 3.04 96.92
C GLY A 10 -60.89 1.89 96.07
N LEU A 11 -61.83 1.10 95.58
CA LEU A 11 -61.64 0.18 94.47
C LEU A 11 -61.35 1.01 93.21
N GLU A 12 -60.08 1.39 93.01
CA GLU A 12 -59.57 1.83 91.71
C GLU A 12 -59.35 0.58 90.84
N ALA A 13 -60.09 0.51 89.74
CA ALA A 13 -59.97 -0.52 88.74
C ALA A 13 -58.68 -0.33 87.92
N TRP A 14 -57.84 -1.39 87.88
CA TRP A 14 -56.73 -1.70 86.95
C TRP A 14 -55.39 -0.92 87.06
N PRO A 15 -54.24 -1.63 86.90
CA PRO A 15 -53.52 -1.53 85.62
C PRO A 15 -52.62 -2.76 85.24
N GLY A 16 -53.09 -4.01 85.28
CA GLY A 16 -52.33 -5.15 84.72
C GLY A 16 -52.42 -5.26 83.19
N TYR A 17 -53.59 -4.96 82.63
CA TYR A 17 -53.81 -4.97 81.18
C TYR A 17 -53.29 -3.71 80.49
N VAL A 18 -53.11 -2.60 81.20
CA VAL A 18 -52.49 -1.39 80.63
C VAL A 18 -51.03 -1.69 80.28
N ASP A 19 -50.36 -2.51 81.08
CA ASP A 19 -48.99 -2.96 80.80
C ASP A 19 -48.93 -3.99 79.66
N ALA A 20 -49.87 -4.93 79.60
CA ALA A 20 -50.01 -5.87 78.48
C ALA A 20 -50.42 -5.16 77.16
N LEU A 21 -51.27 -4.13 77.22
CA LEU A 21 -51.63 -3.29 76.07
C LEU A 21 -50.48 -2.39 75.65
N SER A 22 -49.71 -1.81 76.59
CA SER A 22 -48.55 -0.97 76.25
C SER A 22 -47.41 -1.79 75.66
N THR A 23 -47.15 -2.99 76.16
CA THR A 23 -46.14 -3.92 75.62
C THR A 23 -46.56 -4.46 74.25
N LEU A 24 -47.83 -4.81 74.06
CA LEU A 24 -48.35 -5.21 72.74
C LEU A 24 -48.33 -4.04 71.74
N LEU A 25 -48.61 -2.82 72.20
CA LEU A 25 -48.50 -1.60 71.39
C LEU A 25 -47.03 -1.26 71.06
N MET A 26 -46.10 -1.47 72.00
CA MET A 26 -44.67 -1.26 71.78
C MET A 26 -44.09 -2.30 70.80
N VAL A 27 -44.49 -3.58 70.92
CA VAL A 27 -44.08 -4.65 70.00
C VAL A 27 -44.66 -4.43 68.60
N THR A 28 -45.93 -4.02 68.49
CA THR A 28 -46.55 -3.74 67.19
C THR A 28 -45.95 -2.51 66.51
N ILE A 29 -45.67 -1.44 67.25
CA ILE A 29 -44.92 -0.29 66.73
C ILE A 29 -43.51 -0.70 66.33
N PHE A 30 -42.81 -1.52 67.12
CA PHE A 30 -41.48 -2.01 66.79
C PHE A 30 -41.46 -2.83 65.50
N VAL A 31 -42.41 -3.76 65.32
CA VAL A 31 -42.56 -4.55 64.09
C VAL A 31 -42.90 -3.66 62.89
N LEU A 32 -43.78 -2.67 63.06
CA LEU A 32 -44.09 -1.69 62.00
C LEU A 32 -42.88 -0.83 61.63
N LEU A 33 -42.07 -0.41 62.60
CA LEU A 33 -40.88 0.42 62.37
C LEU A 33 -39.79 -0.39 61.64
N VAL A 34 -39.61 -1.66 62.01
CA VAL A 34 -38.73 -2.59 61.29
C VAL A 34 -39.24 -2.83 59.87
N PHE A 35 -40.55 -2.99 59.67
CA PHE A 35 -41.15 -3.18 58.35
C PHE A 35 -40.98 -1.94 57.46
N VAL A 36 -41.25 -0.73 57.97
CA VAL A 36 -41.06 0.54 57.25
C VAL A 36 -39.58 0.77 56.92
N LEU A 37 -38.66 0.43 57.84
CA LEU A 37 -37.22 0.48 57.56
C LEU A 37 -36.83 -0.54 56.48
N ALA A 38 -37.35 -1.77 56.53
CA ALA A 38 -37.10 -2.78 55.51
C ALA A 38 -37.64 -2.35 54.13
N GLU A 39 -38.84 -1.75 54.08
CA GLU A 39 -39.39 -1.16 52.86
C GLU A 39 -38.56 0.03 52.35
N ALA A 40 -38.07 0.90 53.25
CA ALA A 40 -37.21 2.01 52.86
C ALA A 40 -35.86 1.54 52.30
N PHE A 41 -35.24 0.51 52.90
CA PHE A 41 -34.03 -0.12 52.38
C PHE A 41 -34.27 -0.84 51.05
N LEU A 42 -35.39 -1.55 50.91
CA LEU A 42 -35.75 -2.22 49.67
C LEU A 42 -36.05 -1.22 48.54
N SER A 43 -36.81 -0.16 48.82
CA SER A 43 -37.12 0.92 47.87
C SER A 43 -35.88 1.68 47.42
N SER A 44 -34.93 1.95 48.33
CA SER A 44 -33.66 2.60 47.99
C SER A 44 -32.75 1.68 47.17
N ALA A 45 -32.71 0.38 47.48
CA ALA A 45 -31.97 -0.61 46.69
C ALA A 45 -32.55 -0.83 45.28
N LEU A 46 -33.88 -0.85 45.16
CA LEU A 46 -34.57 -0.92 43.86
C LEU A 46 -34.35 0.35 43.04
N SER A 47 -34.51 1.53 43.64
CA SER A 47 -34.26 2.81 42.95
C SER A 47 -32.79 2.96 42.51
N GLY A 48 -31.83 2.48 43.31
CA GLY A 48 -30.42 2.41 42.93
C GLY A 48 -30.16 1.47 41.75
N SER A 49 -30.82 0.30 41.71
CA SER A 49 -30.75 -0.63 40.59
C SER A 49 -31.36 -0.03 39.31
N ASP A 50 -32.52 0.62 39.40
CA ASP A 50 -33.20 1.24 38.25
C ASP A 50 -32.34 2.36 37.65
N ASN A 51 -31.70 3.18 38.48
CA ASN A 51 -30.78 4.22 38.02
C ASN A 51 -29.54 3.63 37.34
N THR A 52 -28.99 2.51 37.86
CA THR A 52 -27.86 1.81 37.26
C THR A 52 -28.23 1.20 35.91
N ILE A 53 -29.42 0.60 35.80
CA ILE A 53 -29.94 0.04 34.54
C ILE A 53 -30.16 1.15 33.51
N ALA A 54 -30.67 2.32 33.92
CA ALA A 54 -30.82 3.47 33.03
C ALA A 54 -29.46 3.96 32.49
N GLN A 55 -28.46 4.10 33.37
CA GLN A 55 -27.10 4.48 32.97
C GLN A 55 -26.46 3.46 32.01
N LEU A 56 -26.61 2.16 32.27
CA LEU A 56 -26.10 1.12 31.39
C LEU A 56 -26.80 1.12 30.03
N ARG A 57 -28.12 1.37 29.98
CA ARG A 57 -28.85 1.55 28.70
C ARG A 57 -28.33 2.73 27.89
N ASP A 58 -28.08 3.87 28.55
CA ASP A 58 -27.52 5.05 27.88
C ASP A 58 -26.10 4.80 27.37
N GLN A 59 -25.26 4.11 28.16
CA GLN A 59 -23.91 3.72 27.72
C GLN A 59 -23.95 2.76 26.51
N ILE A 60 -24.85 1.76 26.53
CA ILE A 60 -25.03 0.85 25.39
C ILE A 60 -25.49 1.61 24.14
N ALA A 61 -26.40 2.57 24.29
CA ALA A 61 -26.87 3.40 23.18
C ALA A 61 -25.74 4.26 22.59
N GLN A 62 -24.92 4.88 23.44
CA GLN A 62 -23.75 5.66 23.02
C GLN A 62 -22.70 4.80 22.31
N LEU A 63 -22.39 3.61 22.85
CA LEU A 63 -21.44 2.67 22.24
C LEU A 63 -21.95 2.13 20.90
N THR A 64 -23.25 1.88 20.78
CA THR A 64 -23.87 1.45 19.51
C THR A 64 -23.74 2.55 18.46
N GLN A 65 -23.97 3.81 18.85
CA GLN A 65 -23.81 4.94 17.96
C GLN A 65 -22.35 5.14 17.52
N SER A 66 -21.39 5.04 18.44
CA SER A 66 -19.96 5.14 18.10
C SER A 66 -19.51 4.03 17.16
N LEU A 67 -19.91 2.78 17.43
CA LEU A 67 -19.60 1.64 16.58
C LEU A 67 -20.21 1.79 15.18
N SER A 68 -21.43 2.35 15.07
CA SER A 68 -22.05 2.61 13.76
C SER A 68 -21.28 3.67 12.95
N MET A 69 -20.77 4.71 13.61
CA MET A 69 -19.95 5.74 12.98
C MET A 69 -18.61 5.18 12.53
N GLU A 70 -18.00 4.32 13.34
CA GLU A 70 -16.74 3.64 13.04
C GLU A 70 -16.90 2.70 11.84
N THR A 71 -17.94 1.87 11.85
CA THR A 71 -18.29 1.00 10.71
C THR A 71 -18.54 1.81 9.42
N SER A 72 -19.17 2.98 9.54
CA SER A 72 -19.38 3.88 8.39
C SER A 72 -18.08 4.50 7.88
N LYS A 73 -17.15 4.85 8.77
CA LYS A 73 -15.81 5.35 8.39
C LYS A 73 -15.02 4.25 7.69
N ASP A 74 -15.01 3.04 8.23
CA ASP A 74 -14.31 1.89 7.64
C ASP A 74 -14.82 1.56 6.23
N THR A 75 -16.15 1.63 6.05
CA THR A 75 -16.77 1.44 4.74
C THR A 75 -16.31 2.53 3.77
N THR A 76 -16.25 3.78 4.23
CA THR A 76 -15.81 4.93 3.40
C THR A 76 -14.34 4.80 3.03
N LEU A 77 -13.46 4.49 3.98
CA LEU A 77 -12.03 4.27 3.75
C LEU A 77 -11.77 3.10 2.79
N THR A 78 -12.50 2.00 2.95
CA THR A 78 -12.42 0.85 2.03
C THR A 78 -12.82 1.26 0.61
N GLN A 79 -13.87 2.08 0.47
CA GLN A 79 -14.28 2.62 -0.83
C GLN A 79 -13.21 3.55 -1.42
N GLU A 80 -12.66 4.48 -0.63
CA GLU A 80 -11.59 5.38 -1.05
C GLU A 80 -10.33 4.62 -1.48
N LEU A 81 -9.92 3.60 -0.72
CA LEU A 81 -8.76 2.76 -1.03
C LEU A 81 -8.98 1.95 -2.31
N SER A 82 -10.18 1.41 -2.50
CA SER A 82 -10.54 0.72 -3.74
C SER A 82 -10.52 1.66 -4.96
N ALA A 83 -11.01 2.89 -4.80
CA ALA A 83 -11.00 3.91 -5.83
C ALA A 83 -9.57 4.36 -6.16
N LEU A 84 -8.73 4.55 -5.14
CA LEU A 84 -7.34 4.93 -5.31
C LEU A 84 -6.54 3.83 -6.00
N ASN A 85 -6.76 2.56 -5.65
CA ASN A 85 -6.16 1.42 -6.34
C ASN A 85 -6.62 1.31 -7.80
N ALA A 86 -7.91 1.55 -8.07
CA ALA A 86 -8.42 1.59 -9.44
C ALA A 86 -7.79 2.74 -10.25
N GLN A 87 -7.62 3.91 -9.64
CA GLN A 87 -6.98 5.07 -10.24
C GLN A 87 -5.49 4.82 -10.51
N LEU A 88 -4.80 4.17 -9.57
CA LEU A 88 -3.40 3.75 -9.70
C LEU A 88 -3.23 2.77 -10.86
N ALA A 89 -4.05 1.72 -10.90
CA ALA A 89 -4.05 0.74 -11.99
C ALA A 89 -4.36 1.40 -13.35
N GLY A 90 -5.33 2.32 -13.39
CA GLY A 90 -5.66 3.11 -14.57
C GLY A 90 -4.49 3.98 -15.05
N ALA A 91 -3.79 4.65 -14.13
CA ALA A 91 -2.61 5.45 -14.46
C ALA A 91 -1.44 4.59 -14.96
N GLN A 92 -1.21 3.42 -14.35
CA GLN A 92 -0.21 2.46 -14.80
C GLN A 92 -0.51 1.93 -16.20
N ALA A 93 -1.77 1.57 -16.47
CA ALA A 93 -2.21 1.12 -17.79
C ALA A 93 -2.06 2.23 -18.85
N ALA A 94 -2.42 3.48 -18.52
CA ALA A 94 -2.25 4.62 -19.41
C ALA A 94 -0.76 4.85 -19.73
N ASN A 95 0.12 4.77 -18.73
CA ASN A 95 1.56 4.92 -18.93
C ASN A 95 2.14 3.79 -19.80
N ALA A 96 1.74 2.53 -19.56
CA ALA A 96 2.14 1.40 -20.40
C ALA A 96 1.67 1.57 -21.86
N GLY A 97 0.43 2.04 -22.06
CA GLY A 97 -0.12 2.34 -23.38
C GLY A 97 0.65 3.45 -24.11
N LEU A 98 0.93 4.56 -23.44
CA LEU A 98 1.74 5.66 -24.00
C LEU A 98 3.17 5.21 -24.32
N ASN A 99 3.79 4.39 -23.47
CA ASN A 99 5.13 3.88 -23.72
C ASN A 99 5.20 2.93 -24.92
N GLN A 100 4.13 2.15 -25.14
CA GLN A 100 3.97 1.35 -26.36
C GLN A 100 3.77 2.25 -27.60
N GLN A 101 3.00 3.33 -27.47
CA GLN A 101 2.79 4.30 -28.55
C GLN A 101 4.10 5.01 -28.93
N VAL A 102 4.87 5.51 -27.97
CA VAL A 102 6.21 6.11 -28.17
C VAL A 102 7.14 5.14 -28.90
N SER A 103 7.12 3.85 -28.53
CA SER A 103 7.92 2.83 -29.21
C SER A 103 7.49 2.61 -30.67
N ALA A 104 6.19 2.67 -30.96
CA ALA A 104 5.66 2.57 -32.31
C ALA A 104 5.94 3.83 -33.15
N ASP A 105 5.85 5.01 -32.54
CA ASP A 105 6.16 6.29 -33.17
C ASP A 105 7.66 6.38 -33.49
N ALA A 106 8.54 5.92 -32.59
CA ALA A 106 9.98 5.82 -32.84
C ALA A 106 10.32 4.91 -34.04
N ALA A 107 9.61 3.79 -34.18
CA ALA A 107 9.75 2.91 -35.35
C ALA A 107 9.28 3.58 -36.64
N THR A 108 8.16 4.32 -36.57
CA THR A 108 7.61 5.10 -37.69
C THR A 108 8.57 6.21 -38.12
N ILE A 109 9.10 6.98 -37.17
CA ILE A 109 10.11 8.03 -37.39
C ILE A 109 11.34 7.43 -38.09
N SER A 110 11.84 6.29 -37.60
CA SER A 110 12.99 5.60 -38.20
C SER A 110 12.70 5.16 -39.64
N SER A 111 11.49 4.66 -39.91
CA SER A 111 11.06 4.28 -41.25
C SER A 111 10.98 5.49 -42.20
N LEU A 112 10.34 6.58 -41.76
CA LEU A 112 10.23 7.83 -42.53
C LEU A 112 11.62 8.41 -42.84
N GLN A 113 12.55 8.38 -41.88
CA GLN A 113 13.92 8.82 -42.10
C GLN A 113 14.66 7.96 -43.13
N SER A 114 14.47 6.63 -43.11
CA SER A 114 15.04 5.74 -44.13
C SER A 114 14.48 6.04 -45.51
N GLN A 115 13.15 6.12 -45.63
CA GLN A 115 12.48 6.45 -46.89
C GLN A 115 12.94 7.80 -47.45
N GLY A 116 13.17 8.78 -46.57
CA GLY A 116 13.66 10.10 -46.95
C GLY A 116 15.07 10.06 -47.50
N LYS A 117 15.97 9.29 -46.88
CA LYS A 117 17.33 9.07 -47.39
C LYS A 117 17.32 8.37 -48.76
N ASP A 118 16.48 7.35 -48.92
CA ASP A 118 16.37 6.60 -50.17
C ASP A 118 15.82 7.48 -51.31
N LEU A 119 14.75 8.24 -51.06
CA LEU A 119 14.20 9.20 -52.01
C LEU A 119 15.20 10.32 -52.35
N GLN A 120 15.98 10.78 -51.37
CA GLN A 120 17.02 11.78 -51.60
C GLN A 120 18.14 11.24 -52.50
N ALA A 121 18.53 9.99 -52.33
CA ALA A 121 19.50 9.32 -53.21
C ALA A 121 18.94 9.17 -54.63
N GLN A 122 17.70 8.69 -54.78
CA GLN A 122 17.03 8.57 -56.08
C GLN A 122 16.90 9.93 -56.79
N LEU A 123 16.58 10.99 -56.03
CA LEU A 123 16.49 12.34 -56.57
C LEU A 123 17.86 12.83 -57.09
N SER A 124 18.93 12.56 -56.34
CA SER A 124 20.30 12.89 -56.76
C SER A 124 20.68 12.15 -58.05
N ASP A 125 20.38 10.86 -58.13
CA ASP A 125 20.66 10.04 -59.32
C ASP A 125 19.85 10.53 -60.54
N ALA A 126 18.56 10.83 -60.36
CA ALA A 126 17.71 11.36 -61.42
C ALA A 126 18.22 12.73 -61.92
N GLN A 127 18.69 13.60 -61.02
CA GLN A 127 19.30 14.88 -61.39
C GLN A 127 20.60 14.69 -62.19
N ALA A 128 21.44 13.73 -61.79
CA ALA A 128 22.65 13.40 -62.54
C ALA A 128 22.32 12.86 -63.95
N GLN A 129 21.30 12.01 -64.07
CA GLN A 129 20.83 11.49 -65.36
C GLN A 129 20.24 12.60 -66.25
N ALA A 130 19.47 13.52 -65.68
CA ALA A 130 18.94 14.67 -66.39
C ALA A 130 20.06 15.58 -66.90
N ALA A 131 21.09 15.85 -66.08
CA ALA A 131 22.26 16.63 -66.47
C ALA A 131 23.08 15.95 -67.58
N ALA A 132 23.29 14.63 -67.48
CA ALA A 132 23.99 13.87 -68.51
C ALA A 132 23.23 13.87 -69.85
N SER A 133 21.91 13.71 -69.81
CA SER A 133 21.04 13.79 -71.00
C SER A 133 21.05 15.18 -71.62
N ALA A 134 21.00 16.25 -70.81
CA ALA A 134 21.16 17.63 -71.29
C ALA A 134 22.51 17.85 -71.99
N GLY A 135 23.61 17.31 -71.44
CA GLY A 135 24.92 17.35 -72.08
C GLY A 135 24.96 16.64 -73.44
N ARG A 136 24.32 15.48 -73.56
CA ARG A 136 24.19 14.75 -74.84
C ARG A 136 23.39 15.52 -75.88
N ILE A 137 22.29 16.16 -75.48
CA ILE A 137 21.47 16.99 -76.38
C ILE A 137 22.30 18.16 -76.91
N SER A 138 23.03 18.86 -76.04
CA SER A 138 23.92 19.96 -76.47
C SER A 138 25.00 19.50 -77.45
N ALA A 139 25.57 18.31 -77.24
CA ALA A 139 26.56 17.72 -78.17
C ALA A 139 25.95 17.34 -79.52
N LEU A 140 24.75 16.73 -79.51
CA LEU A 140 23.99 16.41 -80.73
C LEU A 140 23.63 17.67 -81.52
N GLN A 141 23.22 18.73 -80.83
CA GLN A 141 22.91 20.03 -81.43
C GLN A 141 24.15 20.63 -82.12
N ALA A 142 25.29 20.64 -81.43
CA ALA A 142 26.55 21.13 -82.01
C ALA A 142 26.99 20.30 -83.22
N GLN A 143 26.75 18.98 -83.21
CA GLN A 143 27.04 18.10 -84.35
C GLN A 143 26.13 18.40 -85.55
N MET A 144 24.83 18.66 -85.30
CA MET A 144 23.89 19.09 -86.33
C MET A 144 24.31 20.42 -86.95
N ASP A 145 24.70 21.41 -86.15
CA ASP A 145 25.13 22.72 -86.63
C ASP A 145 26.40 22.60 -87.49
N ALA A 146 27.35 21.76 -87.08
CA ALA A 146 28.57 21.47 -87.87
C ALA A 146 28.26 20.76 -89.19
N GLN A 147 27.34 19.80 -89.21
CA GLN A 147 26.90 19.12 -90.44
C GLN A 147 26.10 20.04 -91.37
N ALA A 148 25.25 20.91 -90.82
CA ALA A 148 24.51 21.91 -91.58
C ALA A 148 25.45 22.93 -92.25
N GLN A 149 26.56 23.29 -91.60
CA GLN A 149 27.62 24.09 -92.24
C GLN A 149 28.35 23.30 -93.36
N ALA A 150 28.56 21.99 -93.18
CA ALA A 150 29.15 21.13 -94.21
C ALA A 150 28.23 20.86 -95.42
N GLN A 151 26.89 20.98 -95.26
CA GLN A 151 25.89 20.87 -96.33
C GLN A 151 26.06 21.90 -97.46
N ALA A 152 26.78 23.01 -97.24
CA ALA A 152 27.10 23.95 -98.32
C ALA A 152 27.88 23.28 -99.48
N ASN A 153 28.44 22.07 -99.29
CA ASN A 153 29.35 21.40 -100.23
C ASN A 153 28.97 19.96 -100.66
N ALA A 154 27.82 19.35 -100.29
CA ALA A 154 27.55 17.91 -100.55
C ALA A 154 26.09 17.54 -100.89
N GLY A 155 25.91 16.46 -101.70
CA GLY A 155 24.67 16.06 -102.39
C GLY A 155 23.61 15.22 -101.62
N PRO A 156 22.63 14.61 -102.32
CA PRO A 156 21.29 14.25 -101.81
C PRO A 156 21.17 13.12 -100.75
N GLY A 157 22.23 12.36 -100.44
CA GLY A 157 22.17 11.29 -99.43
C GLY A 157 22.18 11.76 -97.96
N LEU A 158 22.43 13.05 -97.71
CA LEU A 158 22.55 13.65 -96.37
C LEU A 158 21.19 14.09 -95.76
N GLN A 159 20.11 14.16 -96.55
CA GLN A 159 18.78 14.57 -96.06
C GLN A 159 18.14 13.53 -95.14
N ASP A 160 18.27 12.23 -95.48
CA ASP A 160 17.77 11.15 -94.62
C ASP A 160 18.54 11.06 -93.30
N GLN A 161 19.84 11.37 -93.31
CA GLN A 161 20.66 11.43 -92.10
C GLN A 161 20.24 12.58 -91.17
N LEU A 162 19.97 13.78 -91.71
CA LEU A 162 19.52 14.92 -90.91
C LEU A 162 18.13 14.69 -90.31
N ALA A 163 17.22 14.05 -91.06
CA ALA A 163 15.90 13.67 -90.57
C ALA A 163 16.00 12.65 -89.41
N ALA A 164 16.85 11.63 -89.55
CA ALA A 164 17.12 10.66 -88.49
C ALA A 164 17.72 11.33 -87.24
N GLN A 165 18.66 12.27 -87.43
CA GLN A 165 19.32 12.98 -86.33
C GLN A 165 18.36 13.93 -85.59
N THR A 166 17.48 14.61 -86.33
CA THR A 166 16.44 15.50 -85.77
C THR A 166 15.44 14.70 -84.93
N LYS A 167 15.06 13.50 -85.41
CA LYS A 167 14.22 12.58 -84.63
C LYS A 167 14.89 12.17 -83.30
N ILE A 168 16.16 11.79 -83.34
CA ILE A 168 16.93 11.44 -82.12
C ILE A 168 16.97 12.61 -81.13
N SER A 169 17.14 13.84 -81.60
CA SER A 169 17.12 15.04 -80.74
C SER A 169 15.74 15.26 -80.10
N HIS A 170 14.65 15.13 -80.87
CA HIS A 170 13.29 15.22 -80.34
C HIS A 170 12.99 14.15 -79.29
N ASP A 171 13.39 12.89 -79.56
CA ASP A 171 13.22 11.78 -78.62
C ASP A 171 14.00 12.03 -77.31
N ALA A 172 15.22 12.58 -77.40
CA ALA A 172 16.04 12.94 -76.24
C ALA A 172 15.43 14.08 -75.42
N LEU A 173 14.86 15.11 -76.06
CA LEU A 173 14.15 16.21 -75.40
C LEU A 173 12.91 15.70 -74.64
N ALA A 174 12.15 14.79 -75.26
CA ALA A 174 11.00 14.15 -74.61
C ALA A 174 11.42 13.35 -73.37
N GLN A 175 12.55 12.63 -73.46
CA GLN A 175 13.09 11.86 -72.32
C GLN A 175 13.51 12.78 -71.16
N VAL A 176 14.16 13.91 -71.43
CA VAL A 176 14.53 14.89 -70.39
C VAL A 176 13.30 15.54 -69.76
N ALA A 177 12.27 15.86 -70.54
CA ALA A 177 11.02 16.39 -70.02
C ALA A 177 10.36 15.42 -69.02
N LEU A 178 10.33 14.12 -69.36
CA LEU A 178 9.83 13.07 -68.46
C LEU A 178 10.66 12.95 -67.18
N LEU A 179 11.99 12.93 -67.28
CA LEU A 179 12.90 12.92 -66.13
C LEU A 179 12.66 14.12 -65.20
N ASN A 180 12.51 15.32 -65.76
CA ASN A 180 12.21 16.51 -64.97
C ASN A 180 10.85 16.45 -64.28
N GLN A 181 9.84 15.87 -64.93
CA GLN A 181 8.55 15.62 -64.30
C GLN A 181 8.66 14.63 -63.13
N GLN A 182 9.45 13.56 -63.30
CA GLN A 182 9.73 12.59 -62.22
C GLN A 182 10.49 13.24 -61.05
N ILE A 183 11.52 14.05 -61.32
CA ILE A 183 12.26 14.83 -60.32
C ILE A 183 11.32 15.74 -59.53
N ALA A 184 10.38 16.42 -60.20
CA ALA A 184 9.40 17.27 -59.54
C ALA A 184 8.47 16.47 -58.61
N ALA A 185 8.01 15.30 -59.06
CA ALA A 185 7.19 14.39 -58.26
C ALA A 185 7.95 13.86 -57.03
N MET A 186 9.21 13.45 -57.19
CA MET A 186 10.06 13.00 -56.08
C MET A 186 10.32 14.12 -55.05
N ARG A 187 10.53 15.37 -55.51
CA ARG A 187 10.65 16.53 -54.61
C ARG A 187 9.37 16.78 -53.82
N ALA A 188 8.21 16.64 -54.45
CA ALA A 188 6.92 16.76 -53.76
C ALA A 188 6.74 15.63 -52.73
N GLN A 189 7.15 14.40 -53.06
CA GLN A 189 7.14 13.26 -52.12
C GLN A 189 8.06 13.51 -50.92
N LEU A 190 9.29 14.01 -51.13
CA LEU A 190 10.21 14.37 -50.05
C LEU A 190 9.63 15.46 -49.12
N ALA A 191 8.96 16.47 -49.69
CA ALA A 191 8.31 17.51 -48.89
C ALA A 191 7.18 16.94 -48.02
N ALA A 192 6.34 16.06 -48.59
CA ALA A 192 5.28 15.40 -47.85
C ALA A 192 5.85 14.49 -46.73
N LEU A 193 6.95 13.77 -47.01
CA LEU A 193 7.60 12.90 -46.04
C LEU A 193 8.24 13.70 -44.89
N ALA A 194 8.86 14.84 -45.19
CA ALA A 194 9.39 15.76 -44.18
C ALA A 194 8.28 16.26 -43.26
N GLN A 195 7.14 16.67 -43.82
CA GLN A 195 5.98 17.09 -43.03
C GLN A 195 5.42 15.95 -42.16
N ALA A 196 5.39 14.72 -42.66
CA ALA A 196 4.97 13.55 -41.89
C ALA A 196 5.94 13.24 -40.74
N LEU A 197 7.25 13.39 -40.98
CA LEU A 197 8.28 13.21 -39.97
C LEU A 197 8.16 14.25 -38.85
N ASP A 198 7.99 15.52 -39.20
CA ASP A 198 7.81 16.61 -38.22
C ASP A 198 6.55 16.37 -37.36
N ALA A 199 5.46 15.94 -37.98
CA ALA A 199 4.22 15.62 -37.27
C ALA A 199 4.39 14.44 -36.30
N ALA A 200 5.08 13.38 -36.73
CA ALA A 200 5.37 12.21 -35.89
C ALA A 200 6.27 12.57 -34.70
N GLN A 201 7.31 13.40 -34.92
CA GLN A 201 8.18 13.88 -33.85
C GLN A 201 7.44 14.78 -32.84
N ALA A 202 6.51 15.62 -33.31
CA ALA A 202 5.69 16.44 -32.43
C ALA A 202 4.72 15.60 -31.57
N ALA A 203 4.17 14.52 -32.13
CA ALA A 203 3.34 13.57 -31.39
C ALA A 203 4.16 12.83 -30.31
N ASP A 204 5.31 12.28 -30.68
CA ASP A 204 6.22 11.61 -29.73
C ASP A 204 6.65 12.52 -28.57
N ALA A 205 6.97 13.78 -28.87
CA ALA A 205 7.32 14.76 -27.84
C ALA A 205 6.16 15.03 -26.87
N LYS A 206 4.91 15.10 -27.38
CA LYS A 206 3.72 15.29 -26.55
C LYS A 206 3.48 14.09 -25.63
N ASP A 207 3.59 12.88 -26.16
CA ASP A 207 3.36 11.65 -25.39
C ASP A 207 4.44 11.49 -24.29
N ASN A 208 5.69 11.82 -24.57
CA ASN A 208 6.77 11.86 -23.58
C ASN A 208 6.51 12.84 -22.42
N VAL A 209 5.93 14.01 -22.70
CA VAL A 209 5.51 14.96 -21.64
C VAL A 209 4.38 14.35 -20.80
N GLN A 210 3.40 13.67 -21.41
CA GLN A 210 2.30 13.02 -20.69
C GLN A 210 2.79 11.87 -19.80
N ILE A 211 3.70 11.03 -20.31
CA ILE A 211 4.34 9.96 -19.53
C ILE A 211 5.03 10.53 -18.28
N THR A 212 5.76 11.64 -18.45
CA THR A 212 6.47 12.29 -17.35
C THR A 212 5.51 12.85 -16.30
N ASP A 213 4.43 13.51 -16.73
CA ASP A 213 3.39 14.04 -15.82
C ASP A 213 2.67 12.92 -15.06
N LEU A 214 2.29 11.85 -15.75
CA LEU A 214 1.69 10.66 -15.14
C LEU A 214 2.63 10.03 -14.10
N GLY A 215 3.92 9.90 -14.43
CA GLY A 215 4.94 9.39 -13.51
C GLY A 215 5.07 10.24 -12.24
N LYS A 216 5.02 11.57 -12.35
CA LYS A 216 5.04 12.47 -11.17
C LYS A 216 3.81 12.26 -10.29
N ARG A 217 2.61 12.29 -10.88
CA ARG A 217 1.35 12.08 -10.13
C ARG A 217 1.30 10.74 -9.44
N LEU A 218 1.81 9.70 -10.11
CA LEU A 218 1.95 8.36 -9.57
C LEU A 218 2.85 8.35 -8.34
N ASN A 219 4.04 8.94 -8.44
CA ASN A 219 4.99 9.01 -7.33
C ASN A 219 4.44 9.82 -6.16
N GLU A 220 3.74 10.94 -6.43
CA GLU A 220 3.08 11.73 -5.39
C GLU A 220 1.96 10.96 -4.69
N ALA A 221 1.13 10.21 -5.45
CA ALA A 221 0.08 9.38 -4.88
C ALA A 221 0.67 8.25 -4.02
N LEU A 222 1.76 7.63 -4.49
CA LEU A 222 2.48 6.60 -3.73
C LEU A 222 3.08 7.18 -2.45
N ALA A 223 3.73 8.35 -2.54
CA ALA A 223 4.31 9.03 -1.38
C ALA A 223 3.25 9.34 -0.31
N ARG A 224 2.09 9.86 -0.72
CA ARG A 224 0.96 10.09 0.19
C ARG A 224 0.49 8.82 0.89
N LYS A 225 0.43 7.69 0.17
CA LYS A 225 0.01 6.40 0.77
C LYS A 225 1.06 5.87 1.74
N VAL A 226 2.35 6.00 1.41
CA VAL A 226 3.45 5.61 2.30
C VAL A 226 3.44 6.45 3.59
N GLU A 227 3.25 7.76 3.48
CA GLU A 227 3.15 8.67 4.63
C GLU A 227 1.96 8.32 5.53
N GLU A 228 0.79 8.05 4.94
CA GLU A 228 -0.40 7.61 5.66
C GLU A 228 -0.14 6.29 6.43
N LEU A 229 0.51 5.31 5.78
CA LEU A 229 0.88 4.05 6.42
C LEU A 229 1.88 4.25 7.58
N GLN A 230 2.88 5.11 7.39
CA GLN A 230 3.86 5.44 8.45
C GLN A 230 3.18 6.12 9.65
N GLN A 231 2.18 6.98 9.41
CA GLN A 231 1.40 7.60 10.48
C GLN A 231 0.65 6.55 11.31
N TYR A 232 -0.03 5.59 10.66
CA TYR A 232 -0.73 4.51 11.36
C TYR A 232 0.23 3.61 12.15
N GLN A 233 1.37 3.24 11.56
CA GLN A 233 2.40 2.47 12.26
C GLN A 233 2.91 3.19 13.51
N SER A 234 3.12 4.51 13.43
CA SER A 234 3.59 5.32 14.56
C SER A 234 2.54 5.40 15.69
N VAL A 235 1.26 5.57 15.35
CA VAL A 235 0.16 5.58 16.34
C VAL A 235 0.02 4.22 17.00
N PHE A 236 0.05 3.15 16.21
CA PHE A 236 0.00 1.78 16.72
C PHE A 236 1.14 1.53 17.69
N PHE A 237 2.38 1.83 17.28
CA PHE A 237 3.56 1.55 18.08
C PHE A 237 3.52 2.29 19.42
N ARG A 238 3.12 3.57 19.41
CA ARG A 238 2.93 4.34 20.65
C ARG A 238 1.89 3.70 21.57
N THR A 239 0.74 3.29 21.03
CA THR A 239 -0.34 2.69 21.83
C THR A 239 0.07 1.34 22.41
N LEU A 240 0.81 0.53 21.63
CA LEU A 240 1.37 -0.74 22.09
C LEU A 240 2.45 -0.54 23.14
N SER A 241 3.34 0.42 22.92
CA SER A 241 4.39 0.78 23.88
C SER A 241 3.80 1.30 25.20
N GLU A 242 2.73 2.09 25.15
CA GLU A 242 2.03 2.56 26.35
C GLU A 242 1.35 1.40 27.11
N SER A 243 0.73 0.46 26.39
CA SER A 243 0.03 -0.69 27.01
C SER A 243 0.98 -1.70 27.65
N LEU A 244 2.20 -1.83 27.10
CA LEU A 244 3.26 -2.70 27.62
C LEU A 244 4.19 -1.98 28.62
N LYS A 245 3.91 -0.71 28.95
CA LYS A 245 4.74 0.10 29.83
C LYS A 245 4.59 -0.37 31.27
N GLY A 246 5.66 -0.94 31.83
CA GLY A 246 5.70 -1.45 33.21
C GLY A 246 5.97 -2.94 33.29
N GLU A 247 5.92 -3.65 32.16
CA GLU A 247 6.31 -5.05 32.09
C GLU A 247 7.83 -5.19 32.22
N LYS A 248 8.27 -5.94 33.23
CA LYS A 248 9.68 -6.03 33.62
C LYS A 248 10.55 -6.74 32.58
N ASN A 249 9.94 -7.62 31.78
CA ASN A 249 10.63 -8.51 30.85
C ASN A 249 10.50 -8.07 29.38
N ILE A 250 9.87 -6.91 29.14
CA ILE A 250 9.69 -6.33 27.80
C ILE A 250 10.57 -5.09 27.66
N LYS A 251 11.46 -5.11 26.67
CA LYS A 251 12.28 -3.95 26.32
C LYS A 251 11.82 -3.36 25.00
N VAL A 252 11.63 -2.05 24.95
CA VAL A 252 11.32 -1.34 23.71
C VAL A 252 12.63 -0.83 23.11
N VAL A 253 12.97 -1.29 21.91
CA VAL A 253 14.20 -0.92 21.20
C VAL A 253 13.85 -0.40 19.82
N GLY A 254 13.85 0.91 19.60
CA GLY A 254 13.45 1.48 18.31
C GLY A 254 11.99 1.19 17.99
N ASP A 255 11.74 0.32 17.00
CA ASP A 255 10.41 -0.06 16.47
C ASP A 255 9.95 -1.48 16.88
N ARG A 256 10.71 -2.15 17.77
CA ARG A 256 10.43 -3.53 18.18
C ARG A 256 10.37 -3.72 19.69
N PHE A 257 9.63 -4.75 20.08
CA PHE A 257 9.51 -5.20 21.46
C PHE A 257 10.34 -6.47 21.64
N VAL A 258 11.31 -6.42 22.54
CA VAL A 258 12.29 -7.47 22.75
C VAL A 258 11.98 -8.20 24.06
N PHE A 259 11.89 -9.52 23.97
CA PHE A 259 11.71 -10.45 25.07
C PHE A 259 12.92 -11.33 25.18
N GLU A 260 13.51 -11.44 26.37
CA GLU A 260 14.59 -12.38 26.61
C GLU A 260 14.04 -13.81 26.60
N SER A 261 14.60 -14.67 25.75
CA SER A 261 14.08 -16.03 25.53
C SER A 261 14.18 -16.90 26.77
N ASP A 262 15.09 -16.61 27.70
CA ASP A 262 15.29 -17.36 28.94
C ASP A 262 14.09 -17.25 29.90
N VAL A 263 13.23 -16.24 29.70
CA VAL A 263 11.96 -16.07 30.43
C VAL A 263 10.86 -16.93 29.80
N LEU A 264 10.84 -16.99 28.46
CA LEU A 264 9.81 -17.68 27.69
C LEU A 264 10.05 -19.18 27.58
N PHE A 265 11.31 -19.61 27.51
CA PHE A 265 11.72 -20.97 27.18
C PHE A 265 12.83 -21.47 28.10
N PRO A 266 12.87 -22.78 28.40
CA PRO A 266 14.07 -23.41 28.91
C PRO A 266 15.22 -23.36 27.88
N VAL A 267 16.44 -23.59 28.38
CA VAL A 267 17.65 -23.69 27.54
C VAL A 267 17.47 -24.80 26.51
N ASP A 268 17.83 -24.52 25.25
CA ASP A 268 17.73 -25.44 24.10
C ASP A 268 16.35 -26.07 23.81
N GLU A 269 15.29 -25.52 24.41
CA GLU A 269 13.91 -25.94 24.18
C GLU A 269 13.08 -24.84 23.50
N ALA A 270 12.01 -25.26 22.80
CA ALA A 270 11.02 -24.38 22.19
C ALA A 270 9.62 -24.53 22.82
N THR A 271 9.52 -25.23 23.95
CA THR A 271 8.27 -25.33 24.72
C THR A 271 8.15 -24.12 25.65
N ILE A 272 7.07 -23.35 25.51
CA ILE A 272 6.85 -22.16 26.33
C ILE A 272 6.62 -22.57 27.79
N THR A 273 7.28 -21.88 28.72
CA THR A 273 7.09 -22.10 30.17
C THR A 273 5.74 -21.54 30.63
N PRO A 274 5.17 -22.01 31.76
CA PRO A 274 3.94 -21.42 32.29
C PRO A 274 4.04 -19.91 32.59
N ALA A 275 5.22 -19.45 33.03
CA ALA A 275 5.48 -18.03 33.26
C ALA A 275 5.54 -17.26 31.94
N GLY A 276 6.26 -17.78 30.93
CA GLY A 276 6.30 -17.21 29.60
C GLY A 276 4.92 -17.14 28.95
N ALA A 277 4.08 -18.15 29.15
CA ALA A 277 2.71 -18.14 28.65
C ALA A 277 1.88 -17.00 29.25
N ALA A 278 2.04 -16.71 30.54
CA ALA A 278 1.37 -15.59 31.19
C ALA A 278 1.82 -14.22 30.64
N GLU A 279 3.09 -14.09 30.23
CA GLU A 279 3.60 -12.87 29.59
C GLU A 279 3.06 -12.70 28.18
N ILE A 280 3.08 -13.77 27.37
CA ILE A 280 2.52 -13.74 26.01
C ILE A 280 1.01 -13.44 26.04
N ALA A 281 0.28 -13.92 27.05
CA ALA A 281 -1.14 -13.60 27.21
C ALA A 281 -1.40 -12.10 27.42
N GLN A 282 -0.51 -11.39 28.12
CA GLN A 282 -0.61 -9.93 28.29
C GLN A 282 -0.32 -9.19 26.98
N VAL A 283 0.67 -9.66 26.22
CA VAL A 283 0.95 -9.15 24.88
C VAL A 283 -0.24 -9.36 23.95
N ALA A 284 -0.85 -10.55 23.97
CA ALA A 284 -2.05 -10.87 23.22
C ALA A 284 -3.21 -9.93 23.61
N ALA A 285 -3.39 -9.66 24.90
CA ALA A 285 -4.40 -8.72 25.38
C ALA A 285 -4.16 -7.29 24.85
N ALA A 286 -2.93 -6.80 24.93
CA ALA A 286 -2.56 -5.49 24.41
C ALA A 286 -2.76 -5.40 22.88
N ILE A 287 -2.32 -6.42 22.13
CA ILE A 287 -2.53 -6.49 20.67
C ILE A 287 -4.03 -6.45 20.35
N LYS A 288 -4.86 -7.22 21.06
CA LYS A 288 -6.31 -7.22 20.83
C LYS A 288 -6.96 -5.88 21.14
N GLU A 289 -6.58 -5.23 22.24
CA GLU A 289 -7.11 -3.91 22.59
C GLU A 289 -6.78 -2.86 21.51
N ILE A 290 -5.57 -2.92 20.96
CA ILE A 290 -5.10 -1.99 19.94
C ILE A 290 -5.71 -2.34 18.59
N ALA A 291 -5.82 -3.63 18.25
CA ALA A 291 -6.39 -4.10 17.00
C ALA A 291 -7.80 -3.57 16.75
N VAL A 292 -8.61 -3.40 17.81
CA VAL A 292 -9.96 -2.82 17.73
C VAL A 292 -9.95 -1.32 17.41
N LYS A 293 -8.85 -0.61 17.72
CA LYS A 293 -8.68 0.84 17.47
C LYS A 293 -8.06 1.14 16.11
N ILE A 294 -7.62 0.12 15.37
CA ILE A 294 -7.02 0.28 14.05
C ILE A 294 -8.09 0.11 12.99
N PRO A 295 -8.19 1.03 12.02
CA PRO A 295 -9.08 0.85 10.88
C PRO A 295 -8.79 -0.48 10.16
N PRO A 296 -9.81 -1.29 9.83
CA PRO A 296 -9.64 -2.62 9.26
C PRO A 296 -8.95 -2.62 7.89
N ASP A 297 -8.98 -1.49 7.18
CA ASP A 297 -8.32 -1.23 5.89
C ASP A 297 -6.81 -1.01 6.03
N VAL A 298 -6.30 -0.75 7.24
CA VAL A 298 -4.86 -0.74 7.50
C VAL A 298 -4.35 -2.18 7.48
N ASN A 299 -3.53 -2.51 6.48
CA ASN A 299 -2.92 -3.82 6.33
C ASN A 299 -1.67 -3.95 7.22
N TRP A 300 -1.87 -3.90 8.54
CA TRP A 300 -0.82 -4.18 9.53
C TRP A 300 -0.63 -5.68 9.72
N VAL A 301 0.62 -6.08 9.93
CA VAL A 301 1.02 -7.42 10.30
C VAL A 301 2.04 -7.33 11.43
N LEU A 302 1.92 -8.19 12.43
CA LEU A 302 2.90 -8.34 13.50
C LEU A 302 3.80 -9.54 13.18
N SER A 303 5.09 -9.27 13.00
CA SER A 303 6.13 -10.30 12.90
C SER A 303 6.58 -10.74 14.29
N VAL A 304 6.68 -12.04 14.48
CA VAL A 304 7.30 -12.70 15.64
C VAL A 304 8.63 -13.26 15.17
N ASP A 305 9.73 -12.60 15.54
CA ASP A 305 11.07 -12.94 15.07
C ASP A 305 11.86 -13.61 16.19
N GLY A 306 12.27 -14.86 15.98
CA GLY A 306 13.09 -15.60 16.93
C GLY A 306 14.57 -15.44 16.64
N TYR A 307 15.37 -15.22 17.68
CA TYR A 307 16.82 -15.14 17.59
C TYR A 307 17.49 -16.11 18.57
N ALA A 308 18.65 -16.60 18.15
CA ALA A 308 19.53 -17.43 18.97
C ALA A 308 20.88 -16.73 19.16
N ASP A 309 21.66 -17.21 20.11
CA ASP A 309 23.04 -16.75 20.29
C ASP A 309 24.02 -17.48 19.35
N ALA A 310 25.30 -17.13 19.45
CA ALA A 310 26.36 -17.68 18.59
C ALA A 310 26.87 -19.07 19.03
N GLN A 311 26.42 -19.60 20.17
CA GLN A 311 26.85 -20.91 20.65
C GLN A 311 26.29 -22.00 19.71
N PRO A 312 27.11 -22.99 19.33
CA PRO A 312 26.65 -24.06 18.44
C PRO A 312 25.66 -24.98 19.18
N ILE A 313 24.60 -25.39 18.48
CA ILE A 313 23.72 -26.47 18.95
C ILE A 313 24.51 -27.78 18.91
N THR A 314 24.70 -28.40 20.07
CA THR A 314 25.52 -29.62 20.22
C THR A 314 24.70 -30.88 20.58
N GLY A 315 23.38 -30.74 20.74
CA GLY A 315 22.45 -31.83 21.04
C GLY A 315 20.99 -31.37 21.04
N GLY A 316 20.06 -32.29 21.28
CA GLY A 316 18.61 -32.00 21.28
C GLY A 316 17.93 -32.17 19.91
N PRO A 317 16.66 -31.74 19.78
CA PRO A 317 15.86 -31.96 18.57
C PRO A 317 16.21 -31.01 17.41
N PHE A 318 16.93 -29.91 17.67
CA PHE A 318 17.21 -28.86 16.69
C PHE A 318 18.55 -29.08 16.01
N LYS A 319 18.60 -28.82 14.69
CA LYS A 319 19.81 -29.03 13.87
C LYS A 319 20.72 -27.80 13.81
N SER A 320 20.20 -26.63 14.14
CA SER A 320 20.92 -25.36 14.07
C SER A 320 20.24 -24.26 14.89
N ASN A 321 20.95 -23.16 15.12
CA ASN A 321 20.37 -21.94 15.72
C ASN A 321 19.20 -21.38 14.90
N PHE A 322 19.22 -21.53 13.58
CA PHE A 322 18.08 -21.16 12.74
C PHE A 322 16.84 -22.02 13.07
N ASP A 323 17.02 -23.33 13.19
CA ASP A 323 15.96 -24.30 13.50
C ASP A 323 15.34 -24.03 14.89
N LEU A 324 16.18 -23.87 15.92
CA LEU A 324 15.73 -23.53 17.28
C LEU A 324 14.97 -22.18 17.32
N SER A 325 15.54 -21.14 16.68
CA SER A 325 14.91 -19.82 16.67
C SER A 325 13.58 -19.80 15.92
N SER A 326 13.47 -20.57 14.82
CA SER A 326 12.23 -20.73 14.06
C SER A 326 11.15 -21.42 14.89
N ALA A 327 11.52 -22.51 15.58
CA ALA A 327 10.59 -23.26 16.43
C ALA A 327 10.06 -22.42 17.61
N ARG A 328 10.93 -21.63 18.24
CA ARG A 328 10.54 -20.72 19.32
C ARG A 328 9.59 -19.62 18.84
N ALA A 329 9.89 -19.00 17.70
CA ALA A 329 9.03 -17.97 17.12
C ALA A 329 7.65 -18.53 16.74
N LEU A 330 7.61 -19.74 16.17
CA LEU A 330 6.36 -20.43 15.86
C LEU A 330 5.56 -20.76 17.12
N ALA A 331 6.20 -21.25 18.19
CA ALA A 331 5.52 -21.53 19.46
C ALA A 331 4.85 -20.29 20.06
N VAL A 332 5.51 -19.12 19.97
CA VAL A 332 4.91 -17.84 20.40
C VAL A 332 3.74 -17.45 19.50
N LEU A 333 3.88 -17.60 18.18
CA LEU A 333 2.81 -17.31 17.23
C LEU A 333 1.58 -18.19 17.50
N ASP A 334 1.77 -19.49 17.71
CA ASP A 334 0.67 -20.42 18.02
C ASP A 334 -0.05 -20.05 19.31
N LEU A 335 0.71 -19.61 20.33
CA LEU A 335 0.13 -19.15 21.59
C LEU A 335 -0.66 -17.85 21.43
N LEU A 336 -0.14 -16.87 20.67
CA LEU A 336 -0.89 -15.63 20.37
C LEU A 336 -2.21 -15.93 19.64
N ILE A 337 -2.21 -16.88 18.71
CA ILE A 337 -3.42 -17.33 18.03
C ILE A 337 -4.38 -17.98 19.02
N ALA A 338 -3.89 -18.86 19.89
CA ALA A 338 -4.70 -19.49 20.93
C ALA A 338 -5.33 -18.46 21.88
N ASP A 339 -4.63 -17.36 22.17
CA ASP A 339 -5.11 -16.24 22.97
C ASP A 339 -6.00 -15.25 22.19
N GLY A 340 -6.30 -15.54 20.92
CA GLY A 340 -7.30 -14.85 20.12
C GLY A 340 -6.78 -13.70 19.25
N VAL A 341 -5.47 -13.61 19.04
CA VAL A 341 -4.91 -12.70 18.02
C VAL A 341 -5.20 -13.27 16.62
N PRO A 342 -5.77 -12.49 15.68
CA PRO A 342 -6.11 -13.00 14.35
C PRO A 342 -4.89 -13.53 13.58
N GLN A 343 -4.94 -14.78 13.13
CA GLN A 343 -3.84 -15.42 12.40
C GLN A 343 -3.41 -14.65 11.14
N ASN A 344 -4.35 -14.01 10.44
CA ASN A 344 -4.08 -13.20 9.25
C ASN A 344 -3.32 -11.89 9.56
N ARG A 345 -3.07 -11.57 10.83
CA ARG A 345 -2.28 -10.43 11.29
C ARG A 345 -0.94 -10.84 11.89
N LEU A 346 -0.59 -12.13 11.83
CA LEU A 346 0.64 -12.67 12.41
C LEU A 346 1.51 -13.32 11.33
N VAL A 347 2.80 -13.07 11.41
CA VAL A 347 3.83 -13.81 10.67
C VAL A 347 4.96 -14.17 11.63
N THR A 348 5.77 -15.17 11.28
CA THR A 348 6.90 -15.60 12.10
C THR A 348 8.14 -15.78 11.23
N SER A 349 9.31 -15.49 11.81
CA SER A 349 10.60 -15.71 11.16
C SER A 349 11.64 -16.23 12.15
N GLY A 350 12.47 -17.17 11.71
CA GLY A 350 13.68 -17.58 12.42
C GLY A 350 14.89 -16.81 11.92
N MET A 351 15.64 -16.18 12.82
CA MET A 351 16.76 -15.31 12.47
C MET A 351 18.13 -15.92 12.80
N GLY A 352 18.14 -17.05 13.50
CA GLY A 352 19.36 -17.72 13.94
C GLY A 352 20.28 -16.80 14.76
N ALA A 353 21.59 -16.97 14.57
CA ALA A 353 22.63 -16.25 15.33
C ALA A 353 23.17 -15.00 14.63
N ASN A 354 22.75 -14.73 13.39
CA ASN A 354 23.44 -13.78 12.50
C ASN A 354 23.12 -12.31 12.79
N ASN A 355 22.30 -12.04 13.81
CA ASN A 355 21.80 -10.70 14.15
C ASN A 355 21.91 -10.46 15.68
N PRO A 356 23.13 -10.42 16.24
CA PRO A 356 23.35 -10.17 17.66
C PRO A 356 23.05 -8.70 18.00
N ILE A 357 22.39 -8.48 19.14
CA ILE A 357 22.22 -7.15 19.75
C ILE A 357 23.33 -6.84 20.76
N ALA A 358 23.92 -7.88 21.34
CA ALA A 358 25.09 -7.81 22.20
C ALA A 358 26.29 -8.45 21.46
N PRO A 359 27.33 -7.68 21.08
CA PRO A 359 28.44 -8.19 20.27
C PRO A 359 29.47 -9.00 21.08
N GLY A 360 29.31 -9.08 22.40
CA GLY A 360 30.23 -9.80 23.28
C GLY A 360 29.98 -11.31 23.31
N ASN A 361 30.85 -12.02 24.04
CA ASN A 361 30.87 -13.48 24.14
C ASN A 361 30.70 -13.96 25.60
N THR A 362 30.07 -13.15 26.45
CA THR A 362 29.79 -13.51 27.85
C THR A 362 28.42 -14.20 27.98
N PRO A 363 28.16 -14.93 29.08
CA PRO A 363 26.82 -15.50 29.33
C PRO A 363 25.69 -14.47 29.28
N ALA A 364 25.96 -13.24 29.72
CA ALA A 364 25.01 -12.13 29.65
C ALA A 364 24.74 -11.68 28.21
N ASP A 365 25.78 -11.61 27.36
CA ASP A 365 25.63 -11.27 25.94
C ASP A 365 24.81 -12.33 25.19
N TYR A 366 25.09 -13.61 25.46
CA TYR A 366 24.34 -14.71 24.87
C TYR A 366 22.86 -14.69 25.30
N ALA A 367 22.58 -14.45 26.58
CA ALA A 367 21.21 -14.31 27.07
C ALA A 367 20.45 -13.17 26.38
N GLN A 368 21.09 -12.02 26.14
CA GLN A 368 20.48 -10.93 25.39
C GLN A 368 20.24 -11.28 23.91
N ASN A 369 21.15 -12.03 23.30
CA ASN A 369 21.02 -12.44 21.89
C ASN A 369 19.92 -13.50 21.68
N ARG A 370 19.68 -14.37 22.67
CA ARG A 370 18.51 -15.25 22.71
C ARG A 370 17.26 -14.46 23.06
N ARG A 371 16.50 -14.07 22.04
CA ARG A 371 15.31 -13.23 22.24
C ARG A 371 14.22 -13.52 21.23
N ILE A 372 13.00 -13.12 21.59
CA ILE A 372 11.88 -12.97 20.67
C ILE A 372 11.65 -11.48 20.46
N GLU A 373 11.56 -11.06 19.20
CA GLU A 373 11.20 -9.69 18.86
C GLU A 373 9.81 -9.65 18.24
N PHE A 374 8.98 -8.69 18.66
CA PHE A 374 7.74 -8.35 17.99
C PHE A 374 7.92 -7.05 17.24
N ARG A 375 7.54 -7.04 15.96
CA ARG A 375 7.71 -5.88 15.07
C ARG A 375 6.53 -5.76 14.12
N LEU A 376 6.07 -4.53 13.87
CA LEU A 376 5.13 -4.30 12.78
C LEU A 376 5.84 -4.36 11.44
N THR A 377 5.24 -5.08 10.52
CA THR A 377 5.66 -5.11 9.13
C THR A 377 4.47 -4.81 8.22
N THR A 378 4.77 -4.30 7.03
CA THR A 378 3.85 -4.43 5.90
C THR A 378 4.03 -5.83 5.30
N PRO A 379 2.94 -6.51 4.92
CA PRO A 379 3.01 -7.82 4.27
C PRO A 379 3.70 -7.79 2.90
#